data_AF-A0AAW3X2Q0-F1
#
_entry.id   AF-A0AAW3X2Q0-F1
#
_cell.length_a   1.000
_cell.length_b   1.000
_cell.length_c   1.000
_cell.angle_alpha   90.00
_cell.angle_beta   90.00
_cell.angle_gamma   90.00
#
_symmetry.space_group_name_H-M   'P 1'
#
loop_
_entity.id
_entity.type
_entity.pdbx_description
1 polymer ?
#
loop_
_entity_poly.entity_id
_entity_poly.type
_entity_poly.pdbx_seq_one_letter_code
_entity_poly.pdbx_strand_id
1 'polypeptide(L)'
;MTEEKDLLKRLNRIEGQVRGVKAMVEDERYCVDILNQVSAVQAALNSFSKVLLSNHIKTCVVDDIEAGNGEEAVEELCKTIQKLMK
;
A
#
# COMPACT_ATOMS: atom_id res chain seq x y z
N MET A 1 -3.97 -13.17 -12.39
CA MET A 1 -4.57 -12.06 -13.17
C MET A 1 -5.64 -11.25 -12.43
N THR A 2 -6.37 -11.80 -11.45
CA THR A 2 -7.39 -11.03 -10.69
C THR A 2 -6.76 -10.06 -9.68
N GLU A 3 -5.71 -10.49 -8.98
CA GLU A 3 -5.04 -9.70 -7.94
C GLU A 3 -4.31 -8.46 -8.48
N GLU A 4 -3.61 -8.58 -9.60
CA GLU A 4 -2.92 -7.46 -10.26
C GLU A 4 -3.90 -6.35 -10.65
N LYS A 5 -5.05 -6.72 -11.24
CA LYS A 5 -6.07 -5.75 -11.65
C LYS A 5 -6.64 -4.98 -10.45
N ASP A 6 -6.82 -5.63 -9.31
CA ASP A 6 -7.36 -4.98 -8.12
C ASP A 6 -6.33 -4.08 -7.43
N LEU A 7 -5.04 -4.45 -7.44
CA LEU A 7 -3.95 -3.58 -7.02
C LEU A 7 -3.87 -2.33 -7.91
N LEU A 8 -3.93 -2.48 -9.23
CA LEU A 8 -3.92 -1.37 -10.18
C LEU A 8 -5.13 -0.44 -9.99
N LYS A 9 -6.33 -0.98 -9.77
CA LYS A 9 -7.52 -0.15 -9.45
C LYS A 9 -7.33 0.71 -8.21
N ARG A 10 -6.70 0.16 -7.16
CA ARG A 10 -6.40 0.91 -5.93
C ARG A 10 -5.38 2.02 -6.20
N LEU A 11 -4.33 1.73 -6.94
CA LEU A 11 -3.33 2.72 -7.34
C LEU A 11 -3.95 3.85 -8.17
N ASN A 12 -4.80 3.54 -9.16
CA ASN A 12 -5.49 4.55 -9.97
C ASN A 12 -6.36 5.49 -9.11
N ARG A 13 -7.02 4.93 -8.07
CA ARG A 13 -7.79 5.75 -7.13
C ARG A 13 -6.88 6.66 -6.29
N ILE A 14 -5.77 6.13 -5.78
CA ILE A 14 -4.78 6.90 -5.00
C ILE A 14 -4.19 8.02 -5.86
N GLU A 15 -3.84 7.75 -7.11
CA GLU A 15 -3.37 8.76 -8.07
C GLU A 15 -4.41 9.88 -8.23
N GLY A 16 -5.69 9.53 -8.40
CA GLY A 16 -6.79 10.49 -8.46
C GLY A 16 -6.88 11.37 -7.20
N GLN A 17 -6.69 10.80 -6.01
CA GLN A 17 -6.67 11.56 -4.76
C GLN A 17 -5.47 12.52 -4.70
N VAL A 18 -4.27 12.09 -5.12
CA VAL A 18 -3.07 12.93 -5.17
C VAL A 18 -3.25 14.10 -6.14
N ARG A 19 -3.83 13.85 -7.32
CA ARG A 19 -4.21 14.93 -8.25
C ARG A 19 -5.21 15.91 -7.63
N GLY A 20 -6.17 15.40 -6.86
CA GLY A 20 -7.10 16.23 -6.08
C GLY A 20 -6.39 17.13 -5.08
N VAL A 21 -5.46 16.59 -4.28
CA VAL A 21 -4.64 17.37 -3.34
C VAL A 21 -3.86 18.47 -4.06
N LYS A 22 -3.25 18.17 -5.21
CA LYS A 22 -2.55 19.16 -6.03
C LYS A 22 -3.48 20.31 -6.43
N ALA A 23 -4.67 20.01 -6.96
CA ALA A 23 -5.64 21.04 -7.33
C ALA A 23 -6.06 21.90 -6.13
N MET A 24 -6.26 21.30 -4.96
CA MET A 24 -6.59 22.06 -3.74
C MET A 24 -5.50 23.06 -3.33
N VAL A 25 -4.22 22.73 -3.58
CA VAL A 25 -3.10 23.65 -3.33
C VAL A 25 -3.08 24.77 -4.37
N GLU A 26 -3.30 24.45 -5.64
CA GLU A 26 -3.39 25.43 -6.74
C GLU A 26 -4.58 26.41 -6.53
N ASP A 27 -5.68 25.93 -5.96
CA ASP A 27 -6.89 26.70 -5.62
C ASP A 27 -6.78 27.43 -4.26
N GLU A 28 -5.62 27.42 -3.60
CA GLU A 28 -5.38 28.04 -2.29
C GLU A 28 -6.41 27.65 -1.21
N ARG A 29 -6.86 26.39 -1.21
CA ARG A 29 -7.87 25.90 -0.26
C ARG A 29 -7.35 25.90 1.18
N TYR A 30 -8.30 25.90 2.12
CA TYR A 30 -8.01 25.89 3.55
C TYR A 30 -7.09 24.72 3.94
N CYS A 31 -6.00 25.03 4.64
CA CYS A 31 -4.95 24.06 4.96
C CYS A 31 -5.48 22.80 5.68
N VAL A 32 -6.49 22.93 6.54
CA VAL A 32 -7.07 21.78 7.25
C VAL A 32 -7.77 20.83 6.29
N ASP A 33 -8.44 21.34 5.25
CA ASP A 33 -9.07 20.50 4.22
C ASP A 33 -8.00 19.71 3.44
N ILE A 34 -6.89 20.38 3.10
CA ILE A 34 -5.76 19.75 2.40
C ILE A 34 -5.15 18.65 3.28
N LEU A 35 -4.91 18.93 4.56
CA LEU A 35 -4.37 17.94 5.51
C LEU A 35 -5.32 16.74 5.70
N ASN A 36 -6.63 16.97 5.72
CA ASN A 36 -7.62 15.89 5.74
C ASN A 36 -7.54 15.01 4.48
N GLN A 37 -7.37 15.60 3.29
CA GLN A 37 -7.20 14.83 2.06
C GLN A 37 -5.87 14.08 2.00
N VAL A 38 -4.77 14.68 2.47
CA VAL A 38 -3.48 13.99 2.63
C VAL A 38 -3.63 12.77 3.55
N SER A 39 -4.36 12.92 4.66
CA SER A 39 -4.64 11.80 5.57
C SER A 39 -5.45 10.70 4.90
N ALA A 40 -6.41 11.06 4.03
CA ALA A 40 -7.18 10.11 3.24
C ALA A 40 -6.30 9.36 2.20
N VAL A 41 -5.32 10.04 1.59
CA VAL A 41 -4.33 9.41 0.69
C VAL A 41 -3.47 8.41 1.45
N GLN A 42 -2.95 8.79 2.63
CA GLN A 42 -2.16 7.91 3.49
C GLN A 42 -2.96 6.67 3.92
N ALA A 43 -4.22 6.84 4.31
CA ALA A 43 -5.09 5.70 4.65
C ALA A 43 -5.32 4.76 3.45
N ALA A 44 -5.47 5.30 2.24
CA ALA A 44 -5.61 4.51 1.02
C ALA A 44 -4.32 3.74 0.68
N LEU A 45 -3.15 4.37 0.81
CA LEU A 45 -1.84 3.72 0.67
C LEU A 45 -1.65 2.59 1.69
N ASN A 46 -1.99 2.83 2.97
CA ASN A 46 -1.94 1.81 4.00
C ASN A 46 -2.87 0.62 3.69
N SER A 47 -4.07 0.89 3.16
CA SER A 47 -4.98 -0.17 2.71
C SER A 47 -4.40 -0.95 1.53
N PHE A 48 -3.76 -0.29 0.57
CA PHE A 48 -3.06 -0.94 -0.55
C PHE A 48 -1.93 -1.84 -0.05
N SER A 49 -1.05 -1.35 0.82
CA SER A 49 0.08 -2.11 1.38
C SER A 49 -0.38 -3.38 2.09
N LYS A 50 -1.50 -3.32 2.84
CA LYS A 50 -2.09 -4.51 3.49
C LYS A 50 -2.52 -5.59 2.50
N VAL A 51 -3.12 -5.19 1.38
CA VAL A 51 -3.55 -6.14 0.34
C VAL A 51 -2.34 -6.76 -0.34
N LEU A 52 -1.36 -5.94 -0.73
CA LEU A 52 -0.14 -6.42 -1.36
C LEU A 52 0.63 -7.40 -0.45
N LEU A 53 0.77 -7.05 0.84
CA LEU A 53 1.41 -7.90 1.83
C LEU A 53 0.65 -9.22 2.02
N SER A 54 -0.68 -9.20 2.08
CA SER A 54 -1.47 -10.44 2.16
C SER A 54 -1.25 -11.34 0.96
N ASN A 55 -1.07 -10.80 -0.24
CA ASN A 55 -0.81 -11.60 -1.42
C ASN A 55 0.60 -12.20 -1.36
N HIS A 56 1.61 -11.40 -1.01
CA HIS A 56 2.98 -11.87 -0.84
C HIS A 56 3.10 -13.02 0.17
N ILE A 57 2.37 -12.94 1.29
CA ILE A 57 2.34 -14.03 2.28
C ILE A 57 1.72 -15.30 1.68
N LYS A 58 0.61 -15.18 0.95
CA LYS A 58 -0.13 -16.34 0.42
C LYS A 58 0.53 -17.01 -0.78
N THR A 59 1.46 -16.33 -1.43
CA THR A 59 2.18 -16.84 -2.61
C THR A 59 3.65 -17.05 -2.25
N CYS A 60 4.48 -16.01 -2.38
CA CYS A 60 5.93 -16.11 -2.25
C CYS A 60 6.38 -16.78 -0.95
N VAL A 61 5.85 -16.34 0.20
CA VAL A 61 6.27 -16.88 1.50
C VAL A 61 5.83 -18.33 1.68
N VAL A 62 4.62 -18.69 1.24
CA VAL A 62 4.13 -20.08 1.29
C VAL A 62 4.96 -20.97 0.36
N ASP A 63 5.22 -20.52 -0.87
CA ASP A 63 6.03 -21.24 -1.85
C ASP A 63 7.44 -21.50 -1.32
N ASP A 64 8.08 -20.52 -0.68
CA ASP A 64 9.42 -20.67 -0.09
C ASP A 64 9.43 -21.61 1.12
N ILE A 65 8.38 -21.59 1.95
CA ILE A 65 8.22 -22.55 3.05
C ILE A 65 8.13 -23.97 2.49
N GLU A 66 7.32 -24.19 1.45
CA GLU A 66 7.16 -25.49 0.80
C GLU A 66 8.45 -25.96 0.09
N ALA A 67 9.26 -25.02 -0.41
CA ALA A 67 10.56 -25.28 -1.01
C ALA A 67 11.70 -25.52 0.00
N GLY A 68 11.46 -25.37 1.30
CA GLY A 68 12.45 -25.55 2.35
C GLY A 68 13.28 -24.31 2.69
N ASN A 69 12.94 -23.14 2.15
CA ASN A 69 13.60 -21.85 2.37
C ASN A 69 12.85 -20.97 3.39
N GLY A 70 12.01 -21.57 4.24
CA GLY A 70 11.08 -20.83 5.09
C GLY A 70 11.73 -19.87 6.09
N GLU A 71 12.93 -20.16 6.59
CA GLU A 71 13.62 -19.30 7.57
C GLU A 71 14.00 -17.94 6.96
N GLU A 72 14.57 -17.95 5.76
CA GLU A 72 14.93 -16.72 5.02
C GLU A 72 13.68 -15.91 4.66
N ALA A 73 12.64 -16.58 4.15
CA ALA A 73 11.37 -15.94 3.78
C ALA A 73 10.68 -15.27 4.98
N VAL A 74 10.67 -15.92 6.15
CA VAL A 74 10.09 -15.36 7.39
C VAL A 74 10.92 -14.19 7.89
N GLU A 75 12.25 -14.23 7.78
CA GLU A 75 13.12 -13.12 8.17
C GLU A 75 12.87 -11.89 7.27
N GLU A 76 12.77 -12.08 5.95
CA GLU A 76 12.43 -11.00 5.01
C GLU A 76 11.05 -10.41 5.31
N LEU A 77 10.05 -11.27 5.56
CA LEU A 77 8.71 -10.83 5.91
C LEU A 77 8.71 -9.97 7.19
N CYS A 78 9.42 -10.41 8.24
CA CYS A 78 9.57 -9.65 9.48
C CYS A 78 10.19 -8.28 9.25
N LYS A 79 11.29 -8.21 8.46
CA LYS A 79 11.95 -6.95 8.10
C LYS A 79 11.00 -6.01 7.33
N THR A 80 10.18 -6.57 6.44
CA THR A 80 9.20 -5.81 5.66
C THR A 80 8.09 -5.25 6.54
N ILE A 81 7.52 -6.06 7.43
CA ILE A 81 6.49 -5.62 8.38
C ILE A 81 7.01 -4.49 9.29
N GLN A 82 8.23 -4.62 9.81
CA GLN A 82 8.85 -3.58 10.64
C GLN A 82 8.98 -2.22 9.91
N LYS A 83 9.21 -2.22 8.60
CA LYS A 83 9.24 -0.98 7.80
C LYS A 83 7.86 -0.36 7.62
N LEU A 84 6.81 -1.19 7.55
CA LEU A 84 5.42 -0.74 7.35
C LEU A 84 4.72 -0.28 8.63
N MET A 85 5.26 -0.63 9.80
CA MET A 85 4.73 -0.23 11.11
C MET A 85 5.36 1.07 11.66
N LYS A 86 6.25 1.72 10.90
CA LYS A 86 6.76 3.05 11.21
C LYS A 86 5.75 4.12 10.83
#